data_AF-A0A923WSX1-F1
#
_entry.id   AF-A0A923WSX1-F1
#
_cell.length_a   1.000
_cell.length_b   1.000
_cell.length_c   1.000
_cell.angle_alpha   90.00
_cell.angle_beta   90.00
_cell.angle_gamma   90.00
#
_symmetry.space_group_name_H-M   'P 1'
#
loop_
_entity.id
_entity.type
_entity.pdbx_description
1 polymer ?
#
loop_
_entity_poly.entity_id
_entity_poly.type
_entity_poly.pdbx_seq_one_letter_code
_entity_poly.pdbx_strand_id
1 'polypeptide(L)'
;MNRYNVLLIFSTLFLIQCVQKNDITKDVSNISNEVPSIGRNIASPPFEFPVCHNKKTNYLEPQLQKLSFEYLKKDENRWTNSIPMACIQFAQKNFRGSFAYCDHENDKPVVGAPKPCLSENYTRLVYNAYHDVTNCFNVDPKSSFLQIMIESGFHINAINKTGFDAGITQFTKNGILRVMDRNIAAKTSQILLESSNPACERISSVFREMQSDGFKIERRCSMIALPHNPYRALVFHYLHTMRDQNDLKRVLVDRPEINAVMTDDVLIQLVYMAYNRGITGTLRLLDGYVESRKKVNVTITAQDLDLWKNLTRARKILKNEPEKRAILKSAKIKKLSFAEYAMIYDQNYLGAMAEASELVKSKLGNQCF
;
A
#
# COMPACT_ATOMS: atom_id res chain seq x y z
N MET A 1 -6.10 43.63 43.99
CA MET A 1 -5.11 43.81 42.91
C MET A 1 -4.55 42.44 42.52
N ASN A 2 -4.70 42.13 41.23
CA ASN A 2 -4.06 41.13 40.36
C ASN A 2 -3.84 39.66 40.78
N ARG A 3 -4.61 38.83 40.06
CA ARG A 3 -4.33 37.46 39.62
C ARG A 3 -3.21 37.43 38.56
N TYR A 4 -2.71 36.22 38.29
CA TYR A 4 -1.79 35.80 37.20
C TYR A 4 -0.29 35.83 37.52
N ASN A 5 0.22 34.68 37.96
CA ASN A 5 1.43 34.01 37.43
C ASN A 5 1.77 32.85 38.38
N VAL A 6 1.61 31.61 37.90
CA VAL A 6 2.41 30.40 38.17
C VAL A 6 1.57 29.24 37.64
N LEU A 7 1.69 28.96 36.34
CA LEU A 7 1.38 27.67 35.75
C LEU A 7 2.19 27.53 34.47
N LEU A 8 2.72 26.32 34.23
CA LEU A 8 3.57 25.87 33.11
C LEU A 8 5.07 26.13 33.26
N ILE A 9 5.76 25.12 33.77
CA ILE A 9 6.96 24.46 33.20
C ILE A 9 7.24 23.32 34.18
N PHE A 10 6.82 22.07 33.89
CA PHE A 10 7.34 20.81 34.49
C PHE A 10 6.57 19.58 33.94
N SER A 11 6.47 19.43 32.62
CA SER A 11 5.85 18.22 32.03
C SER A 11 6.44 17.80 30.69
N THR A 12 7.74 18.01 30.49
CA THR A 12 8.48 17.45 29.35
C THR A 12 9.88 17.07 29.78
N LEU A 13 10.07 15.84 30.26
CA LEU A 13 11.28 15.00 30.22
C LEU A 13 11.02 13.78 31.12
N PHE A 14 11.36 12.58 30.64
CA PHE A 14 11.20 11.25 31.26
C PHE A 14 9.90 10.47 31.02
N LEU A 15 9.65 10.06 29.77
CA LEU A 15 9.07 8.75 29.46
C LEU A 15 9.66 8.22 28.13
N ILE A 16 10.96 7.96 28.14
CA ILE A 16 11.62 7.03 27.21
C ILE A 16 12.24 5.94 28.10
N GLN A 17 12.10 4.69 27.66
CA GLN A 17 12.61 3.43 28.24
C GLN A 17 11.65 2.68 29.18
N CYS A 18 10.90 1.74 28.59
CA CYS A 18 11.00 0.31 28.90
C CYS A 18 10.05 -0.47 27.97
N VAL A 19 10.53 -0.79 26.77
CA VAL A 19 9.97 -1.89 25.98
C VAL A 19 10.41 -3.17 26.68
N GLN A 20 9.55 -3.70 27.56
CA GLN A 20 9.72 -5.03 28.14
C GLN A 20 9.52 -6.08 27.05
N LYS A 21 10.66 -6.58 26.59
CA LYS A 21 10.85 -7.92 26.04
C LYS A 21 10.47 -8.91 27.14
N ASN A 22 9.33 -9.59 27.01
CA ASN A 22 9.04 -10.78 27.80
C ASN A 22 8.54 -11.90 26.88
N ASP A 23 9.23 -13.02 27.03
CA ASP A 23 8.99 -14.31 26.39
C ASP A 23 7.57 -14.80 26.62
N ILE A 24 6.92 -15.24 25.53
CA ILE A 24 5.79 -16.16 25.61
C ILE A 24 6.14 -17.38 24.77
N THR A 25 6.76 -18.36 25.43
CA THR A 25 6.75 -19.75 25.00
C THR A 25 5.87 -20.56 25.95
N LYS A 26 4.96 -21.33 25.33
CA LYS A 26 4.26 -22.52 25.84
C LYS A 26 3.11 -22.31 26.83
N ASP A 27 1.88 -22.40 26.32
CA ASP A 27 1.04 -23.60 26.46
C ASP A 27 -0.40 -23.28 26.04
N VAL A 28 -0.82 -23.73 24.86
CA VAL A 28 -2.21 -24.17 24.65
C VAL A 28 -2.17 -25.39 23.73
N SER A 29 -2.40 -26.53 24.35
CA SER A 29 -2.70 -27.83 23.79
C SER A 29 -3.91 -27.82 22.83
N ASN A 30 -3.74 -28.52 21.70
CA ASN A 30 -4.73 -29.37 21.03
C ASN A 30 -6.16 -28.85 20.83
N ILE A 31 -6.42 -28.25 19.66
CA ILE A 31 -7.58 -28.61 18.80
C ILE A 31 -7.10 -28.59 17.34
N SER A 32 -6.72 -29.75 16.83
CA SER A 32 -6.42 -29.98 15.41
C SER A 32 -7.73 -30.03 14.62
N ASN A 33 -8.06 -28.96 13.91
CA ASN A 33 -8.90 -29.05 12.72
C ASN A 33 -7.96 -29.01 11.52
N GLU A 34 -7.41 -30.16 11.16
CA GLU A 34 -6.65 -30.35 9.93
C GLU A 34 -7.55 -30.07 8.72
N VAL A 35 -7.39 -28.89 8.12
CA VAL A 35 -7.69 -28.71 6.70
C VAL A 35 -6.48 -29.28 5.95
N PRO A 36 -6.65 -30.20 4.99
CA PRO A 36 -5.52 -30.83 4.32
C PRO A 36 -4.76 -29.79 3.51
N SER A 37 -3.60 -29.36 4.02
CA SER A 37 -2.65 -28.54 3.30
C SER A 37 -1.87 -29.41 2.32
N ILE A 38 -2.45 -29.68 1.16
CA ILE A 38 -1.67 -30.10 -0.02
C ILE A 38 -0.97 -28.85 -0.57
N GLY A 39 -0.05 -28.29 0.23
CA GLY A 39 0.87 -27.25 -0.20
C GLY A 39 2.01 -27.92 -0.95
N ARG A 40 1.93 -28.03 -2.28
CA ARG A 40 3.14 -28.21 -3.07
C ARG A 40 4.07 -27.05 -2.71
N ASN A 41 5.26 -27.36 -2.21
CA ASN A 41 6.37 -26.41 -2.16
C ASN A 41 6.68 -26.02 -3.61
N ILE A 42 6.00 -25.00 -4.12
CA ILE A 42 6.35 -24.39 -5.39
C ILE A 42 7.68 -23.70 -5.14
N ALA A 43 8.78 -24.36 -5.54
CA ALA A 43 10.07 -23.71 -5.62
C ALA A 43 9.87 -22.41 -6.39
N SER A 44 10.26 -21.27 -5.79
CA SER A 44 10.10 -19.98 -6.44
C SER A 44 10.77 -20.06 -7.80
N PRO A 45 10.04 -19.82 -8.92
CA PRO A 45 10.64 -19.94 -10.23
C PRO A 45 11.83 -18.99 -10.33
N PRO A 46 12.94 -19.40 -10.96
CA PRO A 46 14.06 -18.49 -11.19
C PRO A 46 13.55 -17.25 -11.93
N PHE A 47 13.87 -16.07 -11.42
CA PHE A 47 13.53 -14.81 -12.08
C PHE A 47 14.68 -14.42 -13.01
N GLU A 48 14.35 -14.18 -14.27
CA GLU A 48 15.31 -13.78 -15.31
C GLU A 48 15.17 -12.30 -15.62
N PHE A 49 16.31 -11.61 -15.76
CA PHE A 49 16.37 -10.22 -16.16
C PHE A 49 16.72 -10.11 -17.65
N PRO A 50 15.84 -9.52 -18.49
CA PRO A 50 16.18 -9.28 -19.88
C PRO A 50 17.37 -8.31 -20.00
N VAL A 51 18.22 -8.56 -21.00
CA VAL A 51 19.23 -7.58 -21.42
C VAL A 51 18.56 -6.52 -22.30
N CYS A 52 18.71 -5.26 -21.93
CA CYS A 52 17.96 -4.15 -22.51
C CYS A 52 18.68 -3.55 -23.73
N HIS A 53 18.43 -4.10 -24.91
CA HIS A 53 19.04 -3.60 -26.16
C HIS A 53 18.18 -2.57 -26.92
N ASN A 54 16.87 -2.55 -26.68
CA ASN A 54 15.95 -1.71 -27.44
C ASN A 54 15.94 -0.28 -26.88
N LYS A 55 16.49 0.68 -27.65
CA LYS A 55 16.51 2.11 -27.29
C LYS A 55 15.15 2.67 -26.87
N LYS A 56 14.04 2.17 -27.44
CA LYS A 56 12.70 2.65 -27.10
C LYS A 56 12.25 2.24 -25.70
N THR A 57 12.70 1.10 -25.16
CA THR A 57 12.33 0.62 -23.81
C THR A 57 13.44 0.82 -22.79
N ASN A 58 14.62 1.23 -23.25
CA ASN A 58 15.83 1.41 -22.45
C ASN A 58 15.99 2.82 -21.85
N TYR A 59 14.93 3.63 -21.83
CA TYR A 59 15.02 5.05 -21.48
C TYR A 59 15.31 5.32 -19.99
N LEU A 60 15.15 4.33 -19.10
CA LEU A 60 15.52 4.46 -17.68
C LEU A 60 16.98 4.08 -17.40
N GLU A 61 17.61 3.23 -18.23
CA GLU A 61 18.98 2.75 -17.97
C GLU A 61 20.03 3.85 -17.87
N PRO A 62 20.04 4.89 -18.73
CA PRO A 62 21.02 5.97 -18.59
C PRO A 62 20.91 6.72 -17.26
N GLN A 63 19.70 6.78 -16.66
CA GLN A 63 19.51 7.38 -15.35
C GLN A 63 19.92 6.40 -14.24
N LEU A 64 19.61 5.11 -14.38
CA LEU A 64 20.01 4.05 -13.45
C LEU A 64 21.53 3.93 -13.32
N GLN A 65 22.27 4.06 -14.43
CA GLN A 65 23.74 4.02 -14.44
C GLN A 65 24.39 5.19 -13.69
N LYS A 66 23.66 6.30 -13.51
CA LYS A 66 24.13 7.48 -12.77
C LYS A 66 23.80 7.39 -11.28
N LEU A 67 23.02 6.39 -10.84
CA LEU A 67 22.71 6.21 -9.44
C LEU A 67 23.94 5.79 -8.64
N SER A 68 24.01 6.25 -7.40
CA SER A 68 24.96 5.70 -6.44
C SER A 68 24.77 4.19 -6.31
N PHE A 69 25.88 3.44 -6.26
CA PHE A 69 25.90 1.99 -6.09
C PHE A 69 25.08 1.52 -4.88
N GLU A 70 24.97 2.35 -3.84
CA GLU A 70 24.21 2.03 -2.63
C GLU A 70 22.73 1.71 -2.89
N TYR A 71 22.11 2.33 -3.90
CA TYR A 71 20.72 2.06 -4.26
C TYR A 71 20.53 0.72 -4.99
N LEU A 72 21.60 0.20 -5.60
CA LEU A 72 21.59 -1.03 -6.41
C LEU A 72 22.26 -2.22 -5.68
N LYS A 73 22.89 -1.98 -4.53
CA LYS A 73 23.54 -3.04 -3.75
C LYS A 73 22.49 -4.02 -3.21
N LYS A 74 22.79 -5.32 -3.27
CA LYS A 74 21.97 -6.36 -2.62
C LYS A 74 22.02 -6.15 -1.10
N ASP A 75 20.87 -6.02 -0.44
CA ASP A 75 20.82 -5.77 1.01
C ASP A 75 19.77 -6.61 1.75
N GLU A 76 19.48 -7.81 1.24
CA GLU A 76 18.45 -8.71 1.78
C GLU A 76 18.64 -9.06 3.27
N ASN A 77 19.89 -9.12 3.75
CA ASN A 77 20.20 -9.51 5.12
C ASN A 77 19.89 -8.42 6.17
N ARG A 78 19.49 -7.21 5.75
CA ARG A 78 19.19 -6.09 6.66
C ARG A 78 17.71 -5.93 6.97
N TRP A 79 16.83 -6.58 6.24
CA TRP A 79 15.39 -6.44 6.43
C TRP A 79 14.87 -7.51 7.37
N THR A 80 14.07 -7.10 8.36
CA THR A 80 13.47 -8.04 9.32
C THR A 80 12.43 -8.94 8.64
N ASN A 81 11.67 -8.37 7.70
CA ASN A 81 10.66 -9.07 6.90
C ASN A 81 10.90 -8.75 5.43
N SER A 82 10.67 -9.71 4.54
CA SER A 82 10.77 -9.50 3.09
C SER A 82 9.76 -10.37 2.32
N ILE A 83 9.51 -9.98 1.07
CA ILE A 83 8.84 -10.78 0.05
C ILE A 83 9.87 -11.11 -1.02
N PRO A 84 9.78 -12.25 -1.71
CA PRO A 84 10.73 -12.57 -2.79
C PRO A 84 10.74 -11.52 -3.90
N MET A 85 11.90 -11.24 -4.49
CA MET A 85 12.02 -10.34 -5.65
C MET A 85 11.18 -10.81 -6.85
N ALA A 86 10.91 -12.11 -6.95
CA ALA A 86 9.97 -12.68 -7.92
C ALA A 86 8.57 -12.06 -7.82
N CYS A 87 8.09 -11.65 -6.65
CA CYS A 87 6.81 -10.96 -6.46
C CYS A 87 6.80 -9.60 -7.17
N ILE A 88 7.85 -8.79 -6.98
CA ILE A 88 8.00 -7.48 -7.63
C ILE A 88 8.14 -7.64 -9.13
N GLN A 89 9.00 -8.56 -9.58
CA GLN A 89 9.19 -8.80 -11.01
C GLN A 89 7.91 -9.31 -11.67
N PHE A 90 7.14 -10.16 -10.99
CA PHE A 90 5.84 -10.63 -11.46
C PHE A 90 4.84 -9.49 -11.63
N ALA A 91 4.74 -8.59 -10.63
CA ALA A 91 3.91 -7.39 -10.72
C ALA A 91 4.31 -6.53 -11.93
N GLN A 92 5.61 -6.25 -12.08
CA GLN A 92 6.15 -5.48 -13.21
C GLN A 92 5.82 -6.15 -14.55
N LYS A 93 6.05 -7.46 -14.69
CA LYS A 93 5.76 -8.21 -15.93
C LYS A 93 4.27 -8.16 -16.31
N ASN A 94 3.37 -8.23 -15.33
CA ASN A 94 1.93 -8.34 -15.58
C ASN A 94 1.19 -6.99 -15.63
N PHE A 95 1.85 -5.88 -15.31
CA PHE A 95 1.23 -4.56 -15.42
C PHE A 95 0.95 -4.17 -16.87
N ARG A 96 -0.28 -3.68 -17.09
CA ARG A 96 -0.82 -3.26 -18.39
C ARG A 96 -1.20 -1.77 -18.43
N GLY A 97 -0.71 -0.99 -17.47
CA GLY A 97 -0.96 0.46 -17.43
C GLY A 97 -0.16 1.23 -18.47
N SER A 98 -0.20 2.56 -18.36
CA SER A 98 0.53 3.48 -19.22
C SER A 98 1.82 3.93 -18.55
N PHE A 99 2.77 4.39 -19.35
CA PHE A 99 4.08 4.85 -18.90
C PHE A 99 4.40 6.24 -19.44
N ALA A 100 5.23 6.96 -18.70
CA ALA A 100 5.80 8.22 -19.14
C ALA A 100 7.33 8.20 -19.02
N TYR A 101 8.00 9.11 -19.71
CA TYR A 101 9.40 9.42 -19.44
C TYR A 101 9.54 10.87 -18.97
N CYS A 102 10.60 11.12 -18.21
CA CYS A 102 11.01 12.43 -17.71
C CYS A 102 12.51 12.56 -17.84
N ASP A 103 12.96 13.69 -18.39
CA ASP A 103 14.38 14.01 -18.45
C ASP A 103 14.85 14.55 -17.09
N HIS A 104 14.06 15.45 -16.50
CA HIS A 104 14.30 16.03 -15.17
C HIS A 104 13.05 16.08 -14.30
N GLU A 105 13.25 16.30 -13.00
CA GLU A 105 12.19 16.31 -11.98
C GLU A 105 11.14 17.42 -12.20
N ASN A 106 11.58 18.57 -12.69
CA ASN A 106 10.75 19.75 -12.89
C ASN A 106 10.03 19.76 -14.24
N ASP A 107 10.25 18.74 -15.07
CA ASP A 107 9.68 18.67 -16.40
C ASP A 107 8.23 18.17 -16.36
N LYS A 108 7.56 18.37 -17.50
CA LYS A 108 6.29 17.74 -17.78
C LYS A 108 6.53 16.31 -18.27
N PRO A 109 5.81 15.30 -17.73
CA PRO A 109 5.98 13.93 -18.19
C PRO A 109 5.56 13.80 -19.66
N VAL A 110 6.36 13.07 -20.43
CA VAL A 110 6.01 12.70 -21.81
C VAL A 110 5.31 11.34 -21.78
N VAL A 111 3.99 11.39 -21.95
CA VAL A 111 3.09 10.22 -21.88
C VAL A 111 3.19 9.34 -23.13
N GLY A 112 2.81 8.07 -22.99
CA GLY A 112 2.83 7.13 -24.11
C GLY A 112 4.18 6.48 -24.33
N ALA A 113 5.07 6.52 -23.33
CA ALA A 113 6.30 5.75 -23.35
C ALA A 113 5.96 4.24 -23.42
N PRO A 114 6.75 3.43 -24.15
CA PRO A 114 6.58 1.98 -24.12
C PRO A 114 6.97 1.45 -22.73
N LYS A 115 6.51 0.25 -22.40
CA LYS A 115 6.88 -0.42 -21.14
C LYS A 115 8.41 -0.46 -20.99
N PRO A 116 8.98 0.01 -19.86
CA PRO A 116 10.42 0.01 -19.68
C PRO A 116 10.95 -1.42 -19.63
N CYS A 117 12.20 -1.59 -20.06
CA CYS A 117 12.90 -2.85 -19.90
C CYS A 117 13.08 -3.16 -18.41
N LEU A 118 12.89 -4.43 -18.03
CA LEU A 118 13.02 -4.89 -16.65
C LEU A 118 14.43 -5.39 -16.35
N SER A 119 15.43 -4.53 -16.49
CA SER A 119 16.81 -4.89 -16.15
C SER A 119 16.93 -5.28 -14.68
N GLU A 120 18.02 -5.95 -14.33
CA GLU A 120 18.34 -6.26 -12.94
C GLU A 120 18.43 -5.00 -12.09
N ASN A 121 19.12 -3.96 -12.57
CA ASN A 121 19.26 -2.70 -11.84
C ASN A 121 17.91 -2.03 -11.59
N TYR A 122 17.02 -2.04 -12.59
CA TYR A 122 15.70 -1.44 -12.44
C TYR A 122 14.84 -2.18 -11.41
N THR A 123 14.70 -3.50 -11.54
CA THR A 123 13.92 -4.29 -10.58
C THR A 123 14.54 -4.24 -9.19
N ARG A 124 15.87 -4.25 -9.08
CA ARG A 124 16.58 -4.20 -7.80
C ARG A 124 16.45 -2.85 -7.10
N LEU A 125 16.52 -1.74 -7.83
CA LEU A 125 16.23 -0.42 -7.28
C LEU A 125 14.84 -0.38 -6.63
N VAL A 126 13.83 -0.87 -7.35
CA VAL A 126 12.45 -0.90 -6.86
C VAL A 126 12.31 -1.82 -5.65
N TYR A 127 12.91 -3.01 -5.72
CA TYR A 127 12.89 -4.00 -4.65
C TYR A 127 13.54 -3.47 -3.36
N ASN A 128 14.73 -2.89 -3.47
CA ASN A 128 15.44 -2.27 -2.35
C ASN A 128 14.64 -1.12 -1.75
N ALA A 129 14.13 -0.20 -2.58
CA ALA A 129 13.36 0.93 -2.09
C ALA A 129 12.08 0.50 -1.35
N TYR A 130 11.40 -0.54 -1.85
CA TYR A 130 10.22 -1.09 -1.20
C TYR A 130 10.55 -1.60 0.20
N HIS A 131 11.56 -2.46 0.30
CA HIS A 131 11.94 -3.07 1.57
C HIS A 131 12.61 -2.11 2.54
N ASP A 132 13.36 -1.13 2.05
CA ASP A 132 13.94 -0.10 2.90
C ASP A 132 12.85 0.74 3.56
N VAL A 133 11.83 1.16 2.80
CA VAL A 133 10.71 1.92 3.36
C VAL A 133 9.93 1.08 4.36
N THR A 134 9.56 -0.16 4.02
CA THR A 134 8.81 -1.02 4.96
C THR A 134 9.62 -1.35 6.20
N ASN A 135 10.92 -1.62 6.07
CA ASN A 135 11.80 -1.91 7.20
C ASN A 135 12.06 -0.68 8.07
N CYS A 136 12.28 0.49 7.46
CA CYS A 136 12.49 1.74 8.20
C CYS A 136 11.30 2.07 9.11
N PHE A 137 10.08 1.84 8.61
CA PHE A 137 8.86 2.14 9.33
C PHE A 137 8.22 0.95 10.05
N ASN A 138 8.92 -0.20 10.11
CA ASN A 138 8.46 -1.44 10.73
C ASN A 138 7.05 -1.89 10.25
N VAL A 139 6.86 -1.88 8.93
CA VAL A 139 5.63 -2.32 8.26
C VAL A 139 5.88 -3.67 7.59
N ASP A 140 4.89 -4.55 7.63
CA ASP A 140 4.93 -5.79 6.88
C ASP A 140 4.92 -5.51 5.36
N PRO A 141 5.96 -5.90 4.59
CA PRO A 141 5.99 -5.74 3.14
C PRO A 141 4.91 -6.53 2.39
N LYS A 142 4.20 -7.47 3.01
CA LYS A 142 3.07 -8.15 2.37
C LYS A 142 1.82 -7.28 2.31
N SER A 143 1.66 -6.40 3.30
CA SER A 143 0.47 -5.55 3.43
C SER A 143 0.23 -4.77 2.13
N SER A 144 1.18 -3.95 1.70
CA SER A 144 1.00 -3.00 0.60
C SER A 144 1.29 -3.58 -0.79
N PHE A 145 1.74 -4.84 -0.86
CA PHE A 145 2.19 -5.45 -2.10
C PHE A 145 1.08 -5.46 -3.16
N LEU A 146 -0.11 -5.94 -2.79
CA LEU A 146 -1.22 -6.06 -3.74
C LEU A 146 -1.69 -4.69 -4.22
N GLN A 147 -1.75 -3.72 -3.32
CA GLN A 147 -2.13 -2.35 -3.66
C GLN A 147 -1.17 -1.77 -4.70
N ILE A 148 0.13 -1.75 -4.42
CA ILE A 148 1.14 -1.19 -5.34
C ILE A 148 1.19 -1.96 -6.66
N MET A 149 0.99 -3.29 -6.62
CA MET A 149 0.88 -4.11 -7.82
C MET A 149 -0.28 -3.67 -8.72
N ILE A 150 -1.44 -3.35 -8.14
CA ILE A 150 -2.61 -2.89 -8.90
C ILE A 150 -2.42 -1.48 -9.43
N GLU A 151 -1.88 -0.58 -8.60
CA GLU A 151 -1.70 0.83 -8.96
C GLU A 151 -0.69 1.01 -10.10
N SER A 152 0.51 0.42 -9.96
CA SER A 152 1.62 0.66 -10.89
C SER A 152 2.32 -0.59 -11.38
N GLY A 153 1.99 -1.75 -10.81
CA GLY A 153 2.78 -2.96 -10.99
C GLY A 153 4.23 -2.77 -10.58
N PHE A 154 4.49 -1.94 -9.57
CA PHE A 154 5.85 -1.59 -9.15
C PHE A 154 6.69 -0.89 -10.24
N HIS A 155 6.05 -0.19 -11.19
CA HIS A 155 6.76 0.64 -12.15
C HIS A 155 6.95 2.07 -11.63
N ILE A 156 8.20 2.54 -11.58
CA ILE A 156 8.56 3.89 -11.12
C ILE A 156 7.89 4.96 -12.00
N ASN A 157 7.73 4.68 -13.29
CA ASN A 157 7.22 5.62 -14.28
C ASN A 157 5.80 5.30 -14.78
N ALA A 158 5.05 4.50 -14.02
CA ALA A 158 3.64 4.29 -14.28
C ALA A 158 2.90 5.63 -14.23
N ILE A 159 1.94 5.80 -15.14
CA ILE A 159 1.06 6.97 -15.17
C ILE A 159 -0.34 6.54 -15.58
N ASN A 160 -1.36 7.17 -15.01
CA ASN A 160 -2.73 6.93 -15.43
C ASN A 160 -3.01 7.60 -16.80
N LYS A 161 -4.14 7.25 -17.43
CA LYS A 161 -4.51 7.75 -18.76
C LYS A 161 -4.65 9.27 -18.83
N THR A 162 -4.97 9.92 -17.70
CA THR A 162 -5.19 11.37 -17.62
C THR A 162 -3.93 12.15 -17.27
N GLY A 163 -2.83 11.47 -16.90
CA GLY A 163 -1.61 12.10 -16.40
C GLY A 163 -1.72 12.67 -14.99
N PHE A 164 -2.85 12.46 -14.29
CA PHE A 164 -3.07 13.00 -12.95
C PHE A 164 -2.41 12.16 -11.86
N ASP A 165 -2.28 10.85 -12.07
CA ASP A 165 -1.71 9.93 -11.09
C ASP A 165 -0.42 9.38 -11.67
N ALA A 166 0.66 9.46 -10.91
CA ALA A 166 1.99 9.14 -11.40
C ALA A 166 2.81 8.44 -10.33
N GLY A 167 3.79 7.65 -10.77
CA GLY A 167 4.73 6.98 -9.89
C GLY A 167 4.30 5.59 -9.49
N ILE A 168 5.19 4.95 -8.75
CA ILE A 168 5.00 3.61 -8.23
C ILE A 168 3.75 3.48 -7.34
N THR A 169 3.25 4.58 -6.78
CA THR A 169 2.09 4.59 -5.90
C THR A 169 0.88 5.29 -6.54
N GLN A 170 0.99 5.84 -7.75
CA GLN A 170 -0.11 6.52 -8.46
C GLN A 170 -0.81 7.60 -7.61
N PHE A 171 -0.04 8.47 -6.94
CA PHE A 171 -0.66 9.51 -6.13
C PHE A 171 -1.25 10.65 -6.97
N THR A 172 -2.46 11.08 -6.59
CA THR A 172 -3.04 12.36 -7.01
C THR A 172 -2.28 13.53 -6.35
N LYS A 173 -2.45 14.75 -6.87
CA LYS A 173 -1.92 15.97 -6.24
C LYS A 173 -2.42 16.11 -4.80
N ASN A 174 -3.71 15.86 -4.57
CA ASN A 174 -4.33 16.00 -3.27
C ASN A 174 -3.80 14.97 -2.27
N GLY A 175 -3.54 13.73 -2.72
CA GLY A 175 -2.89 12.70 -1.91
C GLY A 175 -1.50 13.12 -1.43
N ILE A 176 -0.69 13.72 -2.31
CA ILE A 176 0.64 14.23 -1.96
C ILE A 176 0.54 15.40 -0.98
N LEU A 177 -0.30 16.40 -1.28
CA LEU A 177 -0.46 17.56 -0.40
C LEU A 177 -0.93 17.18 1.01
N ARG A 178 -1.72 16.10 1.12
CA ARG A 178 -2.18 15.58 2.41
C ARG A 178 -1.04 15.02 3.27
N VAL A 179 0.00 14.43 2.69
CA VAL A 179 1.15 13.91 3.46
C VAL A 179 2.28 14.93 3.59
N MET A 180 2.24 16.00 2.79
CA MET A 180 3.12 17.16 2.85
C MET A 180 2.66 18.24 3.85
N ASP A 181 1.64 17.95 4.65
CA ASP A 181 1.32 18.77 5.83
C ASP A 181 2.59 18.96 6.68
N ARG A 182 2.91 20.20 7.04
CA ARG A 182 4.19 20.57 7.67
C ARG A 182 4.50 19.71 8.90
N ASN A 183 3.47 19.36 9.68
CA ASN A 183 3.67 18.56 10.89
C ASN A 183 4.07 17.12 10.58
N ILE A 184 3.50 16.53 9.51
CA ILE A 184 3.81 15.16 9.08
C ILE A 184 5.21 15.14 8.46
N ALA A 185 5.50 16.03 7.52
CA ALA A 185 6.78 16.07 6.83
C ALA A 185 7.95 16.32 7.79
N ALA A 186 7.81 17.25 8.74
CA ALA A 186 8.83 17.52 9.75
C ALA A 186 9.07 16.32 10.67
N LYS A 187 7.99 15.68 11.17
CA LYS A 187 8.09 14.49 12.02
C LYS A 187 8.74 13.32 11.28
N THR A 188 8.38 13.09 10.02
CA THR A 188 9.02 12.04 9.20
C THR A 188 10.49 12.33 8.99
N SER A 189 10.84 13.58 8.68
CA SER A 189 12.25 13.98 8.53
C SER A 189 13.04 13.71 9.81
N GLN A 190 12.49 14.06 10.96
CA GLN A 190 13.10 13.79 12.26
C GLN A 190 13.32 12.27 12.47
N ILE A 191 12.29 11.45 12.25
CA ILE A 191 12.40 9.98 12.36
C ILE A 191 13.52 9.45 11.46
N LEU A 192 13.62 9.93 10.22
CA LEU A 192 14.66 9.48 9.28
C LEU A 192 16.06 9.91 9.70
N LEU A 193 16.21 11.08 10.34
CA LEU A 193 17.49 11.63 10.78
C LEU A 193 18.00 11.01 12.09
N GLU A 194 17.08 10.66 13.00
CA GLU A 194 17.41 10.12 14.33
C GLU A 194 17.49 8.59 14.36
N SER A 195 17.01 7.92 13.31
CA SER A 195 16.99 6.46 13.25
C SER A 195 18.37 5.88 12.99
N SER A 196 18.77 4.90 13.79
CA SER A 196 19.96 4.07 13.57
C SER A 196 19.70 2.89 12.62
N ASN A 197 18.52 2.82 11.99
CA ASN A 197 18.19 1.77 11.03
C ASN A 197 18.84 2.13 9.68
N PRO A 198 19.74 1.29 9.11
CA PRO A 198 20.39 1.57 7.83
C PRO A 198 19.41 1.82 6.67
N ALA A 199 18.21 1.22 6.73
CA ALA A 199 17.16 1.47 5.75
C ALA A 199 16.65 2.92 5.82
N CYS A 200 16.50 3.49 7.02
CA CYS A 200 16.11 4.88 7.21
C CYS A 200 17.19 5.87 6.77
N GLU A 201 18.46 5.56 7.02
CA GLU A 201 19.59 6.39 6.61
C GLU A 201 19.61 6.60 5.09
N ARG A 202 19.40 5.52 4.31
CA ARG A 202 19.32 5.56 2.85
C ARG A 202 18.14 6.39 2.34
N ILE A 203 17.01 6.35 3.04
CA ILE A 203 15.82 7.15 2.70
C ILE A 203 16.06 8.64 3.04
N SER A 204 16.80 8.92 4.12
CA SER A 204 16.98 10.28 4.63
C SER A 204 17.60 11.23 3.59
N SER A 205 18.53 10.74 2.76
CA SER A 205 19.17 11.55 1.70
C SER A 205 18.18 11.97 0.61
N VAL A 206 17.19 11.13 0.32
CA VAL A 206 16.15 11.38 -0.70
C VAL A 206 15.08 12.36 -0.19
N PHE A 207 14.87 12.40 1.13
CA PHE A 207 13.74 13.11 1.75
C PHE A 207 14.07 14.53 2.21
N ARG A 208 15.36 14.89 2.37
CA ARG A 208 15.81 16.21 2.87
C ARG A 208 15.43 17.40 1.98
N GLU A 209 15.17 17.18 0.68
CA GLU A 209 15.04 18.25 -0.32
C GLU A 209 13.60 18.46 -0.85
N MET A 210 12.57 18.25 -0.03
CA MET A 210 11.19 18.38 -0.51
C MET A 210 10.68 19.82 -0.48
N GLN A 211 10.54 20.43 -1.65
CA GLN A 211 9.79 21.68 -1.82
C GLN A 211 8.33 21.40 -2.22
N SER A 212 7.37 22.02 -1.54
CA SER A 212 5.94 21.78 -1.73
C SER A 212 5.38 22.17 -3.10
N ASP A 213 6.11 23.01 -3.85
CA ASP A 213 5.74 23.50 -5.18
C ASP A 213 6.04 22.48 -6.30
N GLY A 214 6.80 21.42 -6.02
CA GLY A 214 7.14 20.33 -6.93
C GLY A 214 5.96 19.43 -7.35
N PHE A 215 4.79 19.55 -6.71
CA PHE A 215 3.67 18.59 -6.87
C PHE A 215 2.52 19.10 -7.76
N LYS A 216 2.77 20.12 -8.58
CA LYS A 216 1.82 20.52 -9.64
C LYS A 216 1.74 19.43 -10.71
N ILE A 217 0.61 19.36 -11.43
CA ILE A 217 0.42 18.40 -12.53
C ILE A 217 1.49 18.58 -13.63
N GLU A 218 1.97 19.80 -13.82
CA GLU A 218 3.04 20.12 -14.76
C GLU A 218 4.41 19.62 -14.30
N ARG A 219 4.59 19.29 -13.02
CA ARG A 219 5.83 18.79 -12.41
C ARG A 219 5.69 17.36 -11.92
N ARG A 220 4.86 16.54 -12.58
CA ARG A 220 4.65 15.13 -12.21
C ARG A 220 5.90 14.27 -12.35
N CYS A 221 6.91 14.77 -13.07
CA CYS A 221 8.23 14.17 -13.06
C CYS A 221 8.84 14.06 -11.64
N SER A 222 8.42 14.88 -10.68
CA SER A 222 8.79 14.74 -9.26
C SER A 222 8.38 13.41 -8.61
N MET A 223 7.44 12.68 -9.22
CA MET A 223 6.94 11.40 -8.73
C MET A 223 7.44 10.20 -9.55
N ILE A 224 8.20 10.42 -10.63
CA ILE A 224 8.68 9.36 -11.52
C ILE A 224 10.17 9.42 -11.87
N ALA A 225 10.78 10.61 -11.81
CA ALA A 225 12.19 10.79 -12.17
C ALA A 225 13.12 10.23 -11.08
N LEU A 226 14.25 9.70 -11.53
CA LEU A 226 15.39 9.33 -10.68
C LEU A 226 16.22 10.60 -10.34
N PRO A 227 16.99 10.60 -9.23
CA PRO A 227 17.20 9.51 -8.28
C PRO A 227 16.15 9.42 -7.16
N HIS A 228 15.30 10.43 -6.99
CA HIS A 228 14.42 10.50 -5.82
C HIS A 228 13.35 9.41 -5.77
N ASN A 229 12.88 8.93 -6.91
CA ASN A 229 11.93 7.81 -6.99
C ASN A 229 12.69 6.48 -7.17
N PRO A 230 12.22 5.34 -6.62
CA PRO A 230 10.89 5.14 -6.04
C PRO A 230 10.78 5.48 -4.54
N TYR A 231 11.89 5.76 -3.85
CA TYR A 231 11.93 6.02 -2.41
C TYR A 231 10.93 7.09 -1.97
N ARG A 232 10.94 8.27 -2.61
CA ARG A 232 10.02 9.37 -2.27
C ARG A 232 8.55 8.95 -2.36
N ALA A 233 8.17 8.35 -3.48
CA ALA A 233 6.79 7.91 -3.71
C ALA A 233 6.34 6.83 -2.72
N LEU A 234 7.23 5.92 -2.33
CA LEU A 234 6.96 4.88 -1.34
C LEU A 234 6.86 5.44 0.09
N VAL A 235 7.69 6.41 0.47
CA VAL A 235 7.55 7.12 1.75
C VAL A 235 6.19 7.83 1.81
N PHE A 236 5.78 8.50 0.74
CA PHE A 236 4.45 9.12 0.68
C PHE A 236 3.32 8.09 0.84
N HIS A 237 3.50 6.88 0.28
CA HIS A 237 2.54 5.78 0.42
C HIS A 237 2.39 5.34 1.87
N TYR A 238 3.51 5.16 2.55
CA TYR A 238 3.52 4.87 3.97
C TYR A 238 2.81 5.97 4.78
N LEU A 239 3.19 7.23 4.58
CA LEU A 239 2.60 8.36 5.33
C LEU A 239 1.10 8.49 5.10
N HIS A 240 0.64 8.25 3.87
CA HIS A 240 -0.78 8.27 3.55
C HIS A 240 -1.52 7.13 4.26
N THR A 241 -0.96 5.92 4.21
CA THR A 241 -1.51 4.73 4.88
C THR A 241 -1.62 4.93 6.39
N MET A 242 -0.58 5.46 7.03
CA MET A 242 -0.58 5.77 8.47
C MET A 242 -1.63 6.82 8.84
N ARG A 243 -1.76 7.86 8.00
CA ARG A 243 -2.78 8.90 8.20
C ARG A 243 -4.18 8.32 8.08
N ASP A 244 -4.43 7.50 7.06
CA ASP A 244 -5.72 6.83 6.87
C ASP A 244 -6.05 5.88 8.02
N GLN A 245 -5.08 5.12 8.52
CA GLN A 245 -5.25 4.27 9.70
C GLN A 245 -5.69 5.08 10.92
N ASN A 246 -5.01 6.19 11.21
CA ASN A 246 -5.34 7.04 12.35
C ASN A 246 -6.70 7.72 12.19
N ASP A 247 -6.98 8.25 11.00
CA ASP A 247 -8.26 8.88 10.69
C ASP A 247 -9.40 7.86 10.82
N LEU A 248 -9.25 6.64 10.29
CA LEU A 248 -10.22 5.56 10.42
C LEU A 248 -10.40 5.13 11.88
N LYS A 249 -9.32 4.89 12.64
CA LYS A 249 -9.42 4.55 14.07
C LYS A 249 -10.25 5.57 14.83
N ARG A 250 -10.01 6.87 14.59
CA ARG A 250 -10.74 7.96 15.25
C ARG A 250 -12.23 7.96 14.92
N VAL A 251 -12.59 7.90 13.64
CA VAL A 251 -14.00 8.02 13.19
C VAL A 251 -14.81 6.72 13.36
N LEU A 252 -14.14 5.58 13.55
CA LEU A 252 -14.80 4.30 13.83
C LEU A 252 -15.27 4.19 15.28
N VAL A 253 -14.70 4.97 16.22
CA VAL A 253 -15.18 5.04 17.62
C VAL A 253 -16.68 5.38 17.67
N ASP A 254 -17.14 6.24 16.77
CA ASP A 254 -18.55 6.66 16.67
C ASP A 254 -19.46 5.63 15.96
N ARG A 255 -18.94 4.44 15.64
CA ARG A 255 -19.63 3.34 14.94
C ARG A 255 -19.51 2.04 15.73
N PRO A 256 -20.24 1.90 16.86
CA PRO A 256 -20.02 0.81 17.81
C PRO A 256 -20.19 -0.59 17.18
N GLU A 257 -21.08 -0.75 16.20
CA GLU A 257 -21.32 -2.03 15.51
C GLU A 257 -20.12 -2.50 14.68
N ILE A 258 -19.33 -1.56 14.16
CA ILE A 258 -18.10 -1.86 13.41
C ILE A 258 -16.91 -1.90 14.36
N ASN A 259 -16.81 -0.95 15.30
CA ASN A 259 -15.70 -0.86 16.25
C ASN A 259 -15.60 -2.11 17.14
N ALA A 260 -16.74 -2.67 17.57
CA ALA A 260 -16.77 -3.85 18.43
C ALA A 260 -16.17 -5.11 17.80
N VAL A 261 -16.05 -5.15 16.47
CA VAL A 261 -15.52 -6.29 15.72
C VAL A 261 -14.28 -5.93 14.89
N MET A 262 -13.72 -4.75 15.13
CA MET A 262 -12.53 -4.27 14.43
C MET A 262 -11.28 -5.00 14.91
N THR A 263 -10.51 -5.54 13.97
CA THR A 263 -9.16 -6.04 14.21
C THR A 263 -8.16 -5.19 13.44
N ASP A 264 -6.87 -5.28 13.77
CA ASP A 264 -5.83 -4.57 13.01
C ASP A 264 -5.83 -5.00 11.53
N ASP A 265 -6.06 -6.28 11.24
CA ASP A 265 -6.16 -6.79 9.88
C ASP A 265 -7.35 -6.20 9.11
N VAL A 266 -8.52 -6.09 9.74
CA VAL A 266 -9.71 -5.47 9.13
C VAL A 266 -9.45 -3.97 8.90
N LEU A 267 -8.80 -3.30 9.85
CA LEU A 267 -8.45 -1.89 9.70
C LEU A 267 -7.52 -1.67 8.49
N ILE A 268 -6.47 -2.48 8.33
CA ILE A 268 -5.55 -2.39 7.17
C ILE A 268 -6.33 -2.56 5.86
N GLN A 269 -7.26 -3.51 5.82
CA GLN A 269 -8.10 -3.75 4.65
C GLN A 269 -9.03 -2.57 4.32
N LEU A 270 -9.60 -1.93 5.35
CA LEU A 270 -10.41 -0.71 5.18
C LEU A 270 -9.58 0.49 4.73
N VAL A 271 -8.33 0.58 5.17
CA VAL A 271 -7.38 1.60 4.70
C VAL A 271 -7.10 1.44 3.20
N TYR A 272 -6.96 0.20 2.71
CA TYR A 272 -6.81 -0.04 1.26
C TYR A 272 -8.05 0.34 0.47
N MET A 273 -9.24 0.08 1.00
CA MET A 273 -10.45 0.60 0.37
C MET A 273 -10.46 2.14 0.36
N ALA A 274 -10.06 2.76 1.47
CA ALA A 274 -10.00 4.21 1.61
C ALA A 274 -8.93 4.85 0.70
N TYR A 275 -7.88 4.12 0.33
CA TYR A 275 -6.87 4.63 -0.60
C TYR A 275 -7.47 5.03 -1.95
N ASN A 276 -8.31 4.17 -2.53
CA ASN A 276 -8.93 4.42 -3.83
C ASN A 276 -10.22 5.27 -3.72
N ARG A 277 -11.03 5.03 -2.68
CA ARG A 277 -12.36 5.64 -2.53
C ARG A 277 -12.37 6.92 -1.69
N GLY A 278 -11.35 7.11 -0.86
CA GLY A 278 -11.35 8.07 0.24
C GLY A 278 -12.10 7.54 1.47
N ILE A 279 -11.68 8.00 2.65
CA ILE A 279 -12.25 7.62 3.94
C ILE A 279 -13.77 7.84 3.97
N THR A 280 -14.24 9.02 3.58
CA THR A 280 -15.68 9.35 3.60
C THR A 280 -16.50 8.37 2.77
N GLY A 281 -16.01 7.97 1.61
CA GLY A 281 -16.69 7.01 0.75
C GLY A 281 -16.69 5.59 1.34
N THR A 282 -15.61 5.20 2.03
CA THR A 282 -15.53 3.93 2.76
C THR A 282 -16.49 3.91 3.95
N LEU A 283 -16.56 4.99 4.74
CA LEU A 283 -17.49 5.11 5.86
C LEU A 283 -18.94 5.04 5.40
N ARG A 284 -19.30 5.73 4.30
CA ARG A 284 -20.66 5.65 3.75
C ARG A 284 -21.08 4.23 3.37
N LEU A 285 -20.14 3.40 2.90
CA LEU A 285 -20.41 1.99 2.62
C LEU A 285 -20.58 1.17 3.89
N LEU A 286 -19.75 1.41 4.90
CA LEU A 286 -19.89 0.77 6.21
C LEU A 286 -21.24 1.12 6.85
N ASP A 287 -21.62 2.39 6.83
CA ASP A 287 -22.90 2.87 7.38
C ASP A 287 -24.08 2.20 6.66
N GLY A 288 -24.06 2.18 5.32
CA GLY A 288 -25.07 1.47 4.54
C GLY A 288 -25.09 -0.05 4.78
N TYR A 289 -23.93 -0.66 5.04
CA TYR A 289 -23.84 -2.07 5.41
C TYR A 289 -24.46 -2.32 6.79
N VAL A 290 -24.16 -1.49 7.78
CA VAL A 290 -24.77 -1.55 9.13
C VAL A 290 -26.29 -1.43 9.05
N GLU A 291 -26.80 -0.43 8.33
CA GLU A 291 -28.24 -0.27 8.12
C GLU A 291 -28.87 -1.50 7.46
N SER A 292 -28.21 -2.08 6.47
CA SER A 292 -28.66 -3.30 5.80
C SER A 292 -28.75 -4.48 6.77
N ARG A 293 -27.75 -4.66 7.63
CA ARG A 293 -27.71 -5.74 8.63
C ARG A 293 -28.75 -5.57 9.73
N LYS A 294 -29.00 -4.34 10.17
CA LYS A 294 -30.08 -4.02 11.12
C LYS A 294 -31.47 -4.39 10.56
N LYS A 295 -31.75 -4.09 9.29
CA LYS A 295 -33.04 -4.40 8.65
C LYS A 295 -33.38 -5.90 8.61
N VAL A 296 -32.38 -6.77 8.70
CA VAL A 296 -32.55 -8.24 8.70
C VAL A 296 -32.24 -8.88 10.05
N ASN A 297 -32.00 -8.07 11.10
CA ASN A 297 -31.66 -8.50 12.46
C ASN A 297 -30.46 -9.47 12.52
N VAL A 298 -29.36 -9.12 11.86
CA VAL A 298 -28.13 -9.93 11.87
C VAL A 298 -26.96 -9.13 12.40
N THR A 299 -26.32 -9.64 13.46
CA THR A 299 -25.11 -9.06 14.06
C THR A 299 -23.94 -9.10 13.07
N ILE A 300 -23.10 -8.08 13.10
CA ILE A 300 -21.87 -8.02 12.31
C ILE A 300 -20.78 -8.73 13.08
N THR A 301 -19.97 -9.54 12.39
CA THR A 301 -18.80 -10.22 12.95
C THR A 301 -17.53 -9.75 12.23
N ALA A 302 -16.36 -9.99 12.83
CA ALA A 302 -15.08 -9.69 12.18
C ALA A 302 -14.95 -10.42 10.82
N GLN A 303 -15.50 -11.64 10.72
CA GLN A 303 -15.50 -12.41 9.46
C GLN A 303 -16.37 -11.79 8.37
N ASP A 304 -17.40 -11.02 8.72
CA ASP A 304 -18.18 -10.27 7.74
C ASP A 304 -17.34 -9.13 7.12
N LEU A 305 -16.40 -8.57 7.88
CA LEU A 305 -15.56 -7.43 7.46
C LEU A 305 -14.22 -7.84 6.83
N ASP A 306 -13.82 -9.12 6.95
CA ASP A 306 -12.62 -9.67 6.32
C ASP A 306 -12.78 -9.68 4.79
N LEU A 307 -12.26 -8.67 4.12
CA LEU A 307 -12.26 -8.55 2.66
C LEU A 307 -11.49 -9.71 2.03
N TRP A 308 -10.30 -10.05 2.52
CA TRP A 308 -9.46 -11.08 1.89
C TRP A 308 -10.16 -12.44 1.81
N LYS A 309 -10.86 -12.83 2.88
CA LYS A 309 -11.65 -14.06 2.90
C LYS A 309 -12.86 -14.00 1.98
N ASN A 310 -13.51 -12.84 1.88
CA ASN A 310 -14.79 -12.70 1.20
C ASN A 310 -14.68 -12.26 -0.28
N LEU A 311 -13.54 -11.73 -0.71
CA LEU A 311 -13.31 -11.17 -2.05
C LEU A 311 -13.49 -12.21 -3.16
N THR A 312 -13.00 -13.45 -2.99
CA THR A 312 -13.21 -14.52 -3.98
C THR A 312 -14.68 -14.84 -4.15
N ARG A 313 -15.46 -14.87 -3.05
CA ARG A 313 -16.91 -15.11 -3.11
C ARG A 313 -17.62 -13.94 -3.78
N ALA A 314 -17.26 -12.71 -3.41
CA ALA A 314 -17.83 -11.49 -3.98
C ALA A 314 -17.51 -11.35 -5.49
N ARG A 315 -16.33 -11.79 -5.94
CA ARG A 315 -15.97 -11.88 -7.36
C ARG A 315 -16.88 -12.86 -8.12
N LYS A 316 -17.13 -14.06 -7.59
CA LYS A 316 -18.01 -15.05 -8.24
C LYS A 316 -19.39 -14.46 -8.51
N ILE A 317 -19.92 -13.66 -7.59
CA ILE A 317 -21.19 -12.95 -7.75
C ILE A 317 -21.14 -11.97 -8.93
N LEU A 318 -20.08 -11.14 -9.05
CA LEU A 318 -19.98 -10.17 -10.15
C LEU A 318 -19.71 -10.80 -11.52
N LYS A 319 -18.85 -11.83 -11.58
CA LYS A 319 -18.39 -12.41 -12.85
C LYS A 319 -19.45 -13.30 -13.50
N ASN A 320 -20.15 -14.08 -12.70
CA ASN A 320 -21.01 -15.13 -13.22
C ASN A 320 -22.48 -14.72 -13.31
N GLU A 321 -22.89 -13.67 -12.58
CA GLU A 321 -24.31 -13.40 -12.36
C GLU A 321 -24.66 -11.91 -12.35
N PRO A 322 -24.43 -11.18 -13.47
CA PRO A 322 -24.74 -9.76 -13.57
C PRO A 322 -26.22 -9.44 -13.25
N GLU A 323 -27.15 -10.34 -13.57
CA GLU A 323 -28.57 -10.24 -13.19
C GLU A 323 -28.79 -10.38 -11.68
N LYS A 324 -28.00 -11.23 -10.99
CA LYS A 324 -28.03 -11.29 -9.53
C LYS A 324 -27.61 -9.98 -8.90
N ARG A 325 -26.84 -9.11 -9.55
CA ARG A 325 -26.50 -7.79 -8.99
C ARG A 325 -27.73 -6.90 -8.85
N ALA A 326 -28.61 -6.90 -9.84
CA ALA A 326 -29.89 -6.17 -9.79
C ALA A 326 -30.83 -6.79 -8.75
N ILE A 327 -30.88 -8.12 -8.70
CA ILE A 327 -31.65 -8.86 -7.67
C ILE A 327 -31.07 -8.62 -6.28
N LEU A 328 -29.75 -8.55 -6.09
CA LEU A 328 -29.09 -8.30 -4.81
C LEU A 328 -29.30 -6.86 -4.32
N LYS A 329 -29.43 -5.89 -5.25
CA LYS A 329 -29.83 -4.52 -4.91
C LYS A 329 -31.28 -4.44 -4.44
N SER A 330 -32.18 -5.27 -5.00
CA SER A 330 -33.63 -5.24 -4.69
C SER A 330 -34.07 -6.25 -3.61
N ALA A 331 -33.32 -7.33 -3.43
CA ALA A 331 -33.66 -8.41 -2.52
C ALA A 331 -33.06 -8.15 -1.13
N LYS A 332 -33.89 -8.39 -0.10
CA LYS A 332 -33.51 -8.39 1.32
C LYS A 332 -32.60 -9.58 1.66
N ILE A 333 -31.49 -9.76 0.94
CA ILE A 333 -30.61 -10.93 1.09
C ILE A 333 -29.91 -10.86 2.44
N LYS A 334 -30.26 -11.82 3.30
CA LYS A 334 -30.07 -11.76 4.76
C LYS A 334 -28.63 -11.98 5.24
N LYS A 335 -27.65 -12.24 4.37
CA LYS A 335 -26.30 -12.71 4.79
C LYS A 335 -25.19 -12.34 3.82
N LEU A 336 -25.09 -11.07 3.43
CA LEU A 336 -23.93 -10.57 2.71
C LEU A 336 -22.81 -10.22 3.69
N SER A 337 -21.59 -10.60 3.34
CA SER A 337 -20.36 -9.99 3.88
C SER A 337 -20.23 -8.55 3.39
N PHE A 338 -19.36 -7.78 4.03
CA PHE A 338 -19.09 -6.40 3.64
C PHE A 338 -18.47 -6.31 2.23
N ALA A 339 -17.58 -7.24 1.85
CA ALA A 339 -16.99 -7.26 0.51
C ALA A 339 -18.05 -7.45 -0.58
N GLU A 340 -19.01 -8.37 -0.37
CA GLU A 340 -20.13 -8.58 -1.30
C GLU A 340 -21.02 -7.34 -1.40
N TYR A 341 -21.37 -6.75 -0.25
CA TYR A 341 -22.12 -5.50 -0.20
C TYR A 341 -21.41 -4.39 -0.99
N ALA A 342 -20.14 -4.13 -0.67
CA ALA A 342 -19.34 -3.10 -1.33
C ALA A 342 -19.25 -3.32 -2.85
N MET A 343 -19.07 -4.57 -3.31
CA MET A 343 -19.02 -4.90 -4.74
C MET A 343 -20.38 -4.70 -5.45
N ILE A 344 -21.51 -4.91 -4.78
CA ILE A 344 -22.83 -4.57 -5.32
C ILE A 344 -22.98 -3.07 -5.53
N TYR A 345 -22.47 -2.26 -4.59
CA TYR A 345 -22.46 -0.79 -4.65
C TYR A 345 -21.21 -0.24 -5.35
N ASP A 346 -20.84 -0.90 -6.46
CA ASP A 346 -19.88 -0.41 -7.45
C ASP A 346 -18.46 -0.13 -6.92
N GLN A 347 -17.98 -0.92 -5.95
CA GLN A 347 -16.55 -0.97 -5.60
C GLN A 347 -15.76 -1.82 -6.59
N ASN A 348 -15.47 -1.25 -7.76
CA ASN A 348 -14.69 -1.92 -8.81
C ASN A 348 -13.26 -2.27 -8.36
N TYR A 349 -12.68 -1.49 -7.43
CA TYR A 349 -11.34 -1.73 -6.91
C TYR A 349 -11.21 -3.07 -6.17
N LEU A 350 -12.23 -3.45 -5.38
CA LEU A 350 -12.29 -4.75 -4.71
C LEU A 350 -12.28 -5.91 -5.71
N GLY A 351 -12.94 -5.73 -6.86
CA GLY A 351 -12.85 -6.66 -7.98
C GLY A 351 -11.40 -6.85 -8.42
N ALA A 352 -10.71 -5.75 -8.76
CA ALA A 352 -9.31 -5.79 -9.19
C ALA A 352 -8.39 -6.45 -8.15
N MET A 353 -8.64 -6.22 -6.85
CA MET A 353 -7.92 -6.88 -5.75
C MET A 353 -8.11 -8.39 -5.74
N ALA A 354 -9.36 -8.86 -5.87
CA ALA A 354 -9.64 -10.30 -5.96
C ALA A 354 -8.91 -10.93 -7.15
N GLU A 355 -8.93 -10.27 -8.32
CA GLU A 355 -8.28 -10.75 -9.53
C GLU A 355 -6.76 -10.82 -9.40
N ALA A 356 -6.15 -9.76 -8.88
CA ALA A 356 -4.72 -9.71 -8.65
C ALA A 356 -4.28 -10.75 -7.60
N SER A 357 -5.04 -10.92 -6.51
CA SER A 357 -4.71 -11.89 -5.46
C SER A 357 -4.71 -13.31 -5.98
N GLU A 358 -5.75 -13.70 -6.73
CA GLU A 358 -5.85 -15.02 -7.34
C GLU A 358 -4.73 -15.25 -8.37
N LEU A 359 -4.44 -14.23 -9.19
CA LEU A 359 -3.37 -14.30 -10.17
C LEU A 359 -2.00 -14.57 -9.51
N VAL A 360 -1.67 -13.81 -8.46
CA VAL A 360 -0.41 -14.00 -7.71
C VAL A 360 -0.38 -15.38 -7.04
N LYS A 361 -1.43 -15.78 -6.33
CA LYS A 361 -1.50 -17.09 -5.67
C LYS A 361 -1.36 -18.25 -6.64
N SER A 362 -1.94 -18.14 -7.84
CA SER A 362 -1.86 -19.18 -8.88
C SER A 362 -0.45 -19.36 -9.46
N LYS A 363 0.42 -18.34 -9.36
CA LYS A 363 1.76 -18.33 -9.99
C LYS A 363 2.90 -18.42 -8.97
N LEU A 364 2.73 -17.82 -7.80
CA LEU A 364 3.76 -17.66 -6.78
C LEU A 364 3.35 -18.24 -5.41
N GLY A 365 2.14 -18.81 -5.29
CA GLY A 365 1.61 -19.28 -4.01
C GLY A 365 1.38 -18.13 -3.02
N ASN A 366 1.56 -18.42 -1.73
CA ASN A 366 1.38 -17.44 -0.66
C ASN A 366 2.65 -16.63 -0.34
N GLN A 367 3.70 -16.70 -1.16
CA GLN A 367 4.98 -16.08 -0.85
C GLN A 367 4.93 -14.53 -0.80
N CYS A 368 3.93 -13.94 -1.46
CA CYS A 368 3.70 -12.50 -1.49
C CYS A 368 2.59 -12.02 -0.52
N PHE A 369 2.00 -12.91 0.29
CA PHE A 369 0.85 -12.66 1.17
C PHE A 369 1.09 -13.05 2.62
#